data_AF-A0A3C1CEQ9-F1
#
_entry.id   AF-A0A3C1CEQ9-F1
#
_cell.length_a   1.000
_cell.length_b   1.000
_cell.length_c   1.000
_cell.angle_alpha   90.00
_cell.angle_beta   90.00
_cell.angle_gamma   90.00
#
_symmetry.space_group_name_H-M   'P 1'
#
loop_
_entity.id
_entity.type
_entity.pdbx_description
1 polymer ?
#
loop_
_entity_poly.entity_id
_entity_poly.type
_entity_poly.pdbx_seq_one_letter_code
_entity_poly.pdbx_strand_id
1 'polypeptide(L)'
;RPLLEADDLGSVPRASVSVKISALSPAFRPLTAGQGLADAEAILLPVLHRAAELGVSVWFDMERYEEKDLTHRLFRSLLARGDLAQLHAGIVL
;
A
#
# COMPACT_ATOMS: atom_id res chain seq x y z
N ARG A 1 13.98 -26.09 -3.83
CA ARG A 1 14.59 -25.00 -4.64
C ARG A 1 13.62 -23.82 -4.56
N PRO A 2 13.99 -22.65 -4.00
CA PRO A 2 13.13 -21.48 -4.05
C PRO A 2 13.09 -21.03 -5.51
N LEU A 3 11.92 -21.17 -6.15
CA LEU A 3 11.72 -20.72 -7.53
C LEU A 3 10.95 -19.40 -7.58
N LEU A 4 10.14 -19.11 -6.54
CA LEU A 4 9.24 -17.95 -6.51
C LEU A 4 9.64 -16.90 -5.45
N GLU A 5 10.48 -17.27 -4.47
CA GLU A 5 10.91 -16.41 -3.37
C GLU A 5 12.23 -15.67 -3.66
N ALA A 6 12.63 -15.57 -4.92
CA ALA A 6 13.80 -14.80 -5.35
C ALA A 6 13.65 -14.28 -6.79
N ASP A 7 14.20 -13.10 -7.05
CA ASP A 7 14.35 -12.49 -8.37
C ASP A 7 15.84 -12.18 -8.64
N ASP A 8 16.13 -11.36 -9.66
CA ASP A 8 17.49 -10.93 -10.01
C ASP A 8 18.09 -9.91 -9.02
N LEU A 9 17.28 -9.34 -8.12
CA LEU A 9 17.69 -8.37 -7.12
C LEU A 9 17.82 -8.98 -5.71
N GLY A 10 17.22 -10.13 -5.44
CA GLY A 10 17.40 -10.86 -4.20
C GLY A 10 16.17 -11.65 -3.76
N SER A 11 15.92 -11.70 -2.45
CA SER A 11 14.78 -12.41 -1.88
C SER A 11 13.49 -11.62 -2.05
N VAL A 12 12.42 -12.31 -2.45
CA VAL A 12 11.06 -11.73 -2.57
C VAL A 12 10.15 -12.36 -1.52
N PRO A 13 9.25 -11.59 -0.89
CA PRO A 13 8.22 -12.13 0.00
C PRO A 13 7.43 -13.29 -0.63
N ARG A 14 7.25 -14.37 0.14
CA ARG A 14 6.45 -15.53 -0.29
C ARG A 14 4.94 -15.22 -0.35
N ALA A 15 4.49 -14.30 0.50
CA ALA A 15 3.10 -13.90 0.58
C ALA A 15 2.94 -12.46 0.08
N SER A 16 1.78 -12.20 -0.51
CA SER A 16 1.42 -10.90 -1.08
C SER A 16 -0.05 -10.63 -0.83
N VAL A 17 -0.38 -9.38 -0.51
CA VAL A 17 -1.75 -8.89 -0.35
C VAL A 17 -1.96 -7.66 -1.21
N SER A 18 -3.13 -7.55 -1.82
CA SER A 18 -3.57 -6.37 -2.56
C SER A 18 -4.71 -5.68 -1.81
N VAL A 19 -4.65 -4.35 -1.71
CA VAL A 19 -5.60 -3.55 -0.95
C VAL A 19 -6.29 -2.57 -1.89
N LYS A 20 -7.62 -2.61 -1.90
CA LYS A 20 -8.46 -1.58 -2.51
C LYS A 20 -8.60 -0.43 -1.54
N ILE A 21 -8.01 0.72 -1.87
CA ILE A 21 -7.89 1.85 -0.95
C ILE A 21 -9.25 2.50 -0.70
N SER A 22 -10.13 2.52 -1.72
CA SER A 22 -11.49 3.04 -1.58
C SER A 22 -12.33 2.27 -0.54
N ALA A 23 -11.97 1.01 -0.25
CA ALA A 23 -12.64 0.21 0.77
C ALA A 23 -12.26 0.61 2.21
N LEU A 24 -11.18 1.38 2.38
CA LEU A 24 -10.71 1.82 3.69
C LEU A 24 -11.46 3.06 4.20
N SER A 25 -12.11 3.82 3.31
CA SER A 25 -12.96 4.92 3.75
C SER A 25 -14.05 5.25 2.73
N PRO A 26 -15.32 5.39 3.16
CA PRO A 26 -16.37 5.89 2.27
C PRO A 26 -16.13 7.34 1.83
N ALA A 27 -15.27 8.08 2.54
CA ALA A 27 -14.86 9.44 2.22
C ALA A 27 -13.65 9.51 1.28
N PHE A 28 -13.12 8.38 0.78
CA PHE A 28 -11.98 8.34 -0.13
C PHE A 28 -12.35 8.79 -1.56
N ARG A 29 -12.64 10.09 -1.71
CA ARG A 29 -13.10 10.72 -2.95
C ARG A 29 -12.55 12.14 -3.06
N PRO A 30 -12.44 12.74 -4.27
CA PRO A 30 -11.84 14.06 -4.45
C PRO A 30 -12.43 15.17 -3.57
N LEU A 31 -13.76 15.23 -3.44
CA LEU A 31 -14.45 16.27 -2.66
C LEU A 31 -14.26 16.12 -1.14
N THR A 32 -13.89 14.92 -0.68
CA THR A 32 -13.71 14.57 0.74
C THR A 32 -12.29 14.09 1.03
N ALA A 33 -11.33 14.47 0.18
CA ALA A 33 -9.98 13.92 0.15
C ALA A 33 -9.26 13.99 1.50
N GLY A 34 -9.40 15.09 2.24
CA GLY A 34 -8.74 15.26 3.55
C GLY A 34 -9.15 14.17 4.54
N GLN A 35 -10.46 13.93 4.69
CA GLN A 35 -10.97 12.88 5.57
C GLN A 35 -10.64 11.48 5.03
N GLY A 36 -10.87 11.26 3.74
CA GLY A 36 -10.61 9.96 3.11
C GLY A 36 -9.16 9.50 3.27
N LEU A 37 -8.20 10.40 3.05
CA LEU A 37 -6.77 10.11 3.21
C LEU A 37 -6.43 9.80 4.67
N ALA A 38 -6.95 10.59 5.63
CA ALA A 38 -6.70 10.38 7.05
C ALA A 38 -7.25 9.03 7.53
N ASP A 39 -8.47 8.67 7.12
CA ASP A 39 -9.10 7.38 7.44
C ASP A 39 -8.30 6.21 6.86
N ALA A 40 -7.95 6.31 5.57
CA ALA A 40 -7.20 5.27 4.88
C ALA A 40 -5.81 5.08 5.50
N GLU A 41 -5.11 6.18 5.84
CA GLU A 41 -3.82 6.12 6.53
C GLU A 41 -3.94 5.47 7.91
N ALA A 42 -4.94 5.87 8.71
CA ALA A 42 -5.14 5.34 10.06
C ALA A 42 -5.37 3.81 10.06
N ILE A 43 -6.07 3.28 9.06
CA ILE A 43 -6.29 1.84 8.92
C ILE A 43 -5.07 1.14 8.32
N LEU A 44 -4.46 1.74 7.30
CA LEU A 44 -3.44 1.06 6.50
C LEU A 44 -2.08 1.01 7.20
N LEU A 45 -1.69 2.07 7.92
CA LEU A 45 -0.39 2.15 8.59
C LEU A 45 -0.07 0.93 9.49
N PRO A 46 -0.94 0.48 10.42
CA PRO A 46 -0.66 -0.72 11.21
C PRO A 46 -0.59 -1.99 10.36
N VAL A 47 -1.34 -2.08 9.27
CA VAL A 47 -1.26 -3.22 8.32
C VAL A 47 0.09 -3.24 7.63
N LEU A 48 0.60 -2.08 7.20
CA LEU A 48 1.91 -1.96 6.56
C LEU A 48 3.06 -2.34 7.52
N HIS A 49 3.00 -1.88 8.78
CA HIS A 49 3.96 -2.31 9.78
C HIS A 49 3.94 -3.82 9.98
N ARG A 50 2.74 -4.40 10.10
CA ARG A 50 2.62 -5.84 10.28
C ARG A 50 3.11 -6.63 9.06
N ALA A 51 2.88 -6.12 7.86
CA ALA A 51 3.39 -6.73 6.63
C ALA A 51 4.92 -6.67 6.55
N ALA A 52 5.53 -5.54 6.95
CA ALA A 52 6.98 -5.41 7.02
C ALA A 52 7.60 -6.41 8.02
N GLU A 53 7.02 -6.54 9.23
CA GLU A 53 7.47 -7.50 10.23
C GLU A 53 7.38 -8.96 9.76
N LEU A 54 6.35 -9.28 8.98
CA LEU A 54 6.09 -10.64 8.50
C LEU A 54 6.78 -10.95 7.17
N GLY A 55 7.42 -9.96 6.52
CA GLY A 55 7.97 -10.10 5.17
C GLY A 55 6.88 -10.45 4.15
N VAL A 56 5.80 -9.67 4.13
CA VAL A 56 4.66 -9.80 3.19
C VAL A 56 4.65 -8.60 2.25
N SER A 57 4.47 -8.86 0.95
CA SER A 57 4.30 -7.80 -0.05
C SER A 57 2.94 -7.11 0.08
N VAL A 58 2.89 -5.80 -0.07
CA VAL A 58 1.62 -5.05 -0.12
C VAL A 58 1.47 -4.27 -1.42
N TRP A 59 0.36 -4.47 -2.11
CA TRP A 59 0.02 -3.77 -3.35
C TRP A 59 -1.19 -2.85 -3.16
N PHE A 60 -1.05 -1.62 -3.62
CA PHE A 60 -2.16 -0.67 -3.69
C PHE A 60 -2.82 -0.83 -5.05
N ASP A 61 -4.06 -1.29 -5.07
CA ASP A 61 -4.84 -1.42 -6.30
C ASP A 61 -5.23 -0.03 -6.83
N MET A 62 -5.12 0.14 -8.13
CA MET A 62 -5.72 1.27 -8.83
C MET A 62 -7.20 0.97 -9.10
N GLU A 63 -8.05 1.95 -8.84
CA GLU A 63 -9.51 1.80 -8.89
C GLU A 63 -10.11 2.79 -9.91
N ARG A 64 -11.02 3.68 -9.49
CA ARG A 64 -11.62 4.64 -10.41
C ARG A 64 -10.65 5.78 -10.70
N TYR A 65 -10.70 6.32 -11.92
CA TYR A 65 -9.82 7.42 -12.33
C TYR A 65 -9.91 8.64 -11.39
N GLU A 66 -11.09 8.94 -10.86
CA GLU A 66 -11.30 10.02 -9.89
C GLU A 66 -10.49 9.83 -8.59
N GLU A 67 -10.16 8.60 -8.22
CA GLU A 67 -9.45 8.26 -6.97
C GLU A 67 -7.94 8.13 -7.18
N LYS A 68 -7.48 8.02 -8.42
CA LYS A 68 -6.07 7.80 -8.80
C LYS A 68 -5.10 8.72 -8.07
N ASP A 69 -5.37 10.02 -8.09
CA ASP A 69 -4.49 11.03 -7.48
C ASP A 69 -4.45 10.89 -5.95
N LEU A 70 -5.54 10.44 -5.33
CA LEU A 70 -5.58 10.16 -3.90
C LEU A 70 -4.78 8.90 -3.56
N THR A 71 -4.94 7.82 -4.33
CA THR A 71 -4.17 6.58 -4.16
C THR A 71 -2.67 6.83 -4.31
N HIS A 72 -2.26 7.60 -5.33
CA HIS A 72 -0.86 8.01 -5.51
C HIS A 72 -0.34 8.83 -4.34
N ARG A 73 -1.14 9.80 -3.86
CA ARG A 73 -0.76 10.65 -2.72
C ARG A 73 -0.58 9.83 -1.45
N LEU A 74 -1.53 8.95 -1.14
CA LEU A 74 -1.46 8.08 0.03
C LEU A 74 -0.24 7.17 -0.03
N PHE A 75 -0.02 6.49 -1.16
CA PHE A 75 1.11 5.58 -1.35
C PHE A 75 2.45 6.30 -1.13
N ARG A 76 2.65 7.46 -1.77
CA ARG A 76 3.87 8.26 -1.61
C ARG A 76 4.06 8.76 -0.18
N SER A 77 2.99 9.20 0.48
CA SER A 77 3.04 9.66 1.87
C SER A 77 3.51 8.56 2.81
N LEU A 78 2.92 7.37 2.70
CA LEU A 78 3.25 6.22 3.54
C LEU A 78 4.68 5.71 3.26
N LEU A 79 5.06 5.55 2.00
CA LEU A 79 6.36 4.98 1.62
C LEU A 79 7.52 5.97 1.78
N ALA A 80 7.25 7.26 1.98
CA ALA A 80 8.26 8.24 2.38
C ALA A 80 8.67 8.13 3.85
N ARG A 81 7.94 7.34 4.67
CA ARG A 81 8.26 7.16 6.08
C ARG A 81 9.45 6.20 6.25
N GLY A 82 10.43 6.62 7.04
CA GLY A 82 11.63 5.81 7.30
C GLY A 82 11.38 4.51 8.07
N ASP A 83 10.30 4.44 8.84
CA ASP A 83 9.88 3.24 9.58
C ASP A 83 9.27 2.14 8.69
N LEU A 84 9.00 2.44 7.42
CA LEU A 84 8.55 1.48 6.40
C LEU A 84 9.63 1.16 5.35
N ALA A 85 10.90 1.55 5.59
CA ALA A 85 11.99 1.37 4.63
C ALA A 85 12.25 -0.09 4.21
N GLN A 86 11.86 -1.07 5.04
CA GLN A 86 12.02 -2.50 4.77
C GLN A 86 10.76 -3.15 4.17
N LEU A 87 9.68 -2.39 3.98
CA LEU A 87 8.45 -2.90 3.40
C LEU A 87 8.65 -3.14 1.90
N HIS A 88 8.36 -4.36 1.44
CA HIS A 88 8.20 -4.62 0.02
C HIS A 88 6.78 -4.22 -0.41
N ALA A 89 6.65 -3.15 -1.17
CA ALA A 89 5.34 -2.64 -1.58
C ALA A 89 5.36 -2.03 -2.98
N GLY A 90 4.19 -2.00 -3.60
CA GLY A 90 4.00 -1.43 -4.92
C GLY A 90 2.60 -0.88 -5.13
N ILE A 91 2.40 -0.25 -6.28
CA ILE A 91 1.15 0.38 -6.69
C ILE A 91 0.89 0.07 -8.16
N VAL A 92 -0.38 -0.17 -8.50
CA VAL A 92 -0.83 -0.33 -9.89
C VAL A 92 -0.96 1.06 -10.55
N LEU A 93 -0.59 1.19 -11.82
CA LEU A 93 -0.60 2.46 -12.59
C LEU A 93 -1.67 2.49 -13.68
#